data_AF-A0A7L2HHA3-F1
#
_entry.id   AF-A0A7L2HHA3-F1
#
_cell.length_a   1.000
_cell.length_b   1.000
_cell.length_c   1.000
_cell.angle_alpha   90.00
_cell.angle_beta   90.00
_cell.angle_gamma   90.00
#
_symmetry.space_group_name_H-M   'P 1'
#
loop_
_entity.id
_entity.type
_entity.pdbx_description
1 polymer ?
#
loop_
_entity_poly.entity_id
_entity_poly.type
_entity_poly.pdbx_seq_one_letter_code
_entity_poly.pdbx_strand_id
1 'polypeptide(L)' 'LQAFLEIITNETAHALDLLADQATQMRTAILQHCIVLDYLLAEEGGVCGKL' A
#
# COMPACT_ATOMS: atom_id res chain seq x y z
N LEU A 1 1.58 27.72 -23.29
CA LEU A 1 0.57 27.19 -22.34
C LEU A 1 0.44 25.67 -22.47
N GLN A 2 0.18 25.12 -23.67
CA GLN A 2 0.05 23.67 -23.90
C GLN A 2 1.22 22.82 -23.35
N ALA A 3 2.46 23.17 -23.72
CA ALA A 3 3.65 22.43 -23.27
C ALA A 3 3.84 22.43 -21.74
N PHE A 4 3.45 23.52 -21.07
CA PHE A 4 3.53 23.59 -19.61
C PHE A 4 2.51 22.69 -18.93
N LEU A 5 1.28 22.62 -19.47
CA LEU A 5 0.25 21.70 -18.99
C LEU A 5 0.65 20.23 -19.21
N GLU A 6 1.30 19.94 -20.34
CA GLU A 6 1.80 18.59 -20.64
C GLU A 6 2.89 18.15 -19.65
N ILE A 7 3.84 19.02 -19.32
CA ILE A 7 4.88 18.76 -18.31
C ILE A 7 4.24 18.47 -16.95
N ILE A 8 3.35 19.35 -16.46
CA ILE A 8 2.70 19.16 -15.16
C ILE A 8 1.90 17.86 -15.13
N THR A 9 1.16 17.56 -16.19
CA THR A 9 0.33 16.36 -16.25
C THR A 9 1.21 15.10 -16.25
N ASN A 10 2.32 15.09 -16.98
CA ASN A 10 3.23 13.96 -17.03
C ASN A 10 3.95 13.75 -15.70
N GLU A 11 4.44 14.82 -15.06
CA GLU A 11 5.07 14.74 -13.73
C GLU A 11 4.07 14.29 -12.66
N THR A 12 2.83 14.78 -12.73
CA THR A 12 1.75 14.36 -11.81
C THR A 12 1.42 12.89 -12.01
N ALA A 13 1.28 12.43 -13.26
CA ALA A 13 1.03 11.02 -13.57
C ALA A 13 2.16 10.13 -13.03
N HIS A 14 3.42 10.52 -13.27
CA HIS A 14 4.57 9.77 -12.77
C HIS A 14 4.61 9.70 -11.23
N ALA A 15 4.30 10.80 -10.55
CA ALA A 15 4.21 10.81 -9.08
C ALA A 15 3.08 9.90 -8.56
N LEU A 16 1.93 9.89 -9.24
CA LEU A 16 0.81 9.00 -8.89
C LEU A 16 1.17 7.52 -9.09
N ASP A 17 1.89 7.18 -10.16
CA ASP A 17 2.37 5.82 -10.40
C ASP A 17 3.31 5.35 -9.28
N LEU A 18 4.27 6.21 -8.88
CA LEU A 18 5.17 5.91 -7.77
C LEU A 18 4.43 5.70 -6.44
N LEU A 19 3.41 6.53 -6.16
CA LEU A 19 2.57 6.38 -4.97
C LEU A 19 1.74 5.09 -5.02
N ALA A 20 1.20 4.72 -6.19
CA ALA A 20 0.43 3.50 -6.36
C ALA A 20 1.30 2.24 -6.13
N ASP A 21 2.53 2.26 -6.64
CA ASP A 21 3.51 1.20 -6.41
C ASP A 21 3.87 1.09 -4.93
N GLN A 22 4.16 2.21 -4.26
CA GLN A 22 4.49 2.21 -2.84
C GLN A 22 3.30 1.76 -1.98
N ALA A 23 2.09 2.21 -2.28
CA ALA A 23 0.88 1.77 -1.58
C ALA A 23 0.64 0.27 -1.75
N THR A 24 0.93 -0.29 -2.94
CA THR A 24 0.82 -1.72 -3.20
C THR A 24 1.86 -2.54 -2.44
N GLN A 25 3.11 -2.06 -2.37
CA GLN A 25 4.16 -2.70 -1.59
C GLN A 25 3.83 -2.69 -0.09
N MET A 26 3.39 -1.53 0.43
CA MET A 26 2.96 -1.40 1.82
C MET A 26 1.79 -2.33 2.15
N ARG A 27 0.76 -2.35 1.30
CA ARG A 27 -0.39 -3.27 1.48
C ARG A 27 0.06 -4.72 1.54
N THR A 28 0.95 -5.13 0.62
CA THR A 28 1.47 -6.49 0.59
C THR A 28 2.22 -6.85 1.87
N ALA A 29 3.11 -5.97 2.35
CA ALA A 29 3.85 -6.18 3.59
C ALA A 29 2.93 -6.26 4.81
N ILE A 30 1.92 -5.39 4.90
CA ILE A 30 0.92 -5.42 5.98
C ILE A 30 0.17 -6.74 5.97
N LEU A 31 -0.33 -7.18 4.80
CA LEU A 31 -1.06 -8.44 4.70
C LEU A 31 -0.20 -9.66 5.06
N GLN A 32 1.07 -9.67 4.65
CA GLN A 32 2.00 -10.72 5.06
C GLN A 32 2.20 -10.76 6.58
N HIS A 33 2.35 -9.60 7.23
CA HIS A 33 2.42 -9.54 8.68
C HIS A 33 1.12 -9.99 9.35
N CYS A 34 -0.05 -9.60 8.82
CA CYS A 34 -1.33 -10.05 9.35
C CYS A 34 -1.44 -11.57 9.33
N ILE A 35 -1.05 -12.23 8.23
CA ILE A 35 -1.08 -13.70 8.13
C ILE A 35 -0.17 -14.34 9.20
N VAL A 36 1.06 -13.84 9.34
CA VAL A 36 2.01 -14.37 10.34
C VAL A 36 1.47 -14.17 11.74
N LEU A 37 0.91 -13.00 12.04
CA LEU A 37 0.34 -12.70 13.34
C LEU A 37 -0.93 -13.51 13.61
N ASP A 38 -1.80 -13.72 12.62
CA ASP A 38 -3.00 -14.55 12.75
C ASP A 38 -2.63 -15.99 13.10
N TYR A 39 -1.55 -16.51 12.51
CA TYR A 39 -1.02 -17.82 12.88
C TYR A 39 -0.49 -17.84 14.32
N LEU A 40 0.30 -16.84 14.71
CA LEU A 40 0.86 -16.74 16.06
C LEU A 40 -0.21 -16.52 17.14
N LEU A 41 -1.34 -15.92 16.77
CA LEU A 41 -2.44 -15.56 17.65
C LEU A 41 -3.66 -16.47 17.46
N ALA A 42 -3.47 -17.68 16.91
CA ALA A 42 -4.57 -18.55 16.54
C ALA A 42 -5.48 -18.91 17.74
N GLU A 43 -4.91 -19.03 18.94
CA GLU A 43 -5.65 -19.32 20.17
C GLU A 43 -6.42 -18.09 20.69
N GLU A 44 -5.94 -16.89 20.37
CA GLU A 44 -6.56 -15.60 20.69
C GLU A 44 -7.52 -15.11 19.59
N GLY A 45 -7.82 -15.92 18.57
CA GLY A 45 -8.72 -15.54 17.47
C GLY A 45 -8.07 -14.66 16.40
N GLY A 46 -6.73 -14.69 16.30
CA GLY A 46 -5.94 -13.93 15.34
C GLY A 46 -5.74 -12.46 15.73
N VAL A 47 -5.24 -11.67 14.79
CA VAL A 47 -5.02 -10.22 14.92
C VAL A 47 -6.32 -9.51 15.31
N CYS A 48 -7.45 -9.90 14.72
CA CYS A 48 -8.75 -9.29 15.00
C CYS A 48 -9.38 -9.78 16.32
N GLY A 49 -9.06 -10.98 16.79
CA GLY A 49 -9.57 -11.53 18.05
C GLY A 49 -8.80 -11.04 19.28
N LYS A 50 -7.54 -10.65 19.10
CA LYS A 50 -6.68 -10.09 20.16
C LYS A 50 -6.98 -8.62 20.50
N LEU A 51 -7.48 -7.85 19.55
CA LEU A 51 -7.90 -6.44 19.75
C LEU A 51 -9.14 -6.37 20.64
#